data_AF-A0A8S9LM80-F1
#
_entry.id   AF-A0A8S9LM80-F1
#
_cell.length_a   1.000
_cell.length_b   1.000
_cell.length_c   1.000
_cell.angle_alpha   90.00
_cell.angle_beta   90.00
_cell.angle_gamma   90.00
#
_symmetry.space_group_name_H-M   'P 1'
#
loop_
_entity.id
_entity.type
_entity.pdbx_description
1 polymer ?
#
loop_
_entity_poly.entity_id
_entity_poly.type
_entity_poly.pdbx_seq_one_letter_code
_entity_poly.pdbx_strand_id
1 'polypeptide(L)'
;MASSDSEFNPDLLLAHKLPETRSTYNESAVKTISGRFLATVFPGETLITEMWLQGLRVIYQTKVKERNKAVLSGYVDIRGLSSSL
;
A
#
# COMPACT_ATOMS: atom_id res chain seq x y z
N MET A 1 2.34 2.01 37.96
CA MET A 1 1.61 0.90 37.33
C MET A 1 1.56 1.17 35.84
N ALA A 2 2.16 0.31 35.04
CA ALA A 2 2.21 0.40 33.59
C ALA A 2 0.98 -0.28 32.96
N SER A 3 0.49 0.30 31.86
CA SER A 3 -0.22 -0.35 30.75
C SER A 3 -0.36 0.73 29.66
N SER A 4 0.46 0.75 28.59
CA SER A 4 0.16 0.13 27.29
C SER A 4 -1.34 0.29 26.95
N ASP A 5 -1.72 1.05 25.93
CA ASP A 5 -1.54 0.62 24.55
C ASP A 5 -1.24 1.79 23.60
N SER A 6 0.00 1.83 23.10
CA SER A 6 0.32 2.51 21.84
C SER A 6 -0.12 1.58 20.71
N GLU A 7 -1.44 1.44 20.56
CA GLU A 7 -2.00 0.73 19.43
C GLU A 7 -1.61 1.49 18.15
N PHE A 8 -0.83 0.81 17.31
CA PHE A 8 -0.65 1.21 15.94
C PHE A 8 -2.03 1.37 15.30
N ASN A 9 -2.42 2.61 15.02
CA ASN A 9 -3.68 2.92 14.34
C ASN A 9 -3.42 2.97 12.82
N PRO A 10 -3.76 1.92 12.06
CA PRO A 10 -3.48 1.87 10.63
C PRO A 10 -4.25 2.93 9.83
N ASP A 11 -5.37 3.42 10.35
CA ASP A 11 -6.20 4.44 9.67
C ASP A 11 -5.50 5.80 9.63
N LEU A 12 -4.69 6.13 10.64
CA LEU A 12 -3.90 7.37 10.66
C LEU A 12 -2.74 7.35 9.66
N LEU A 13 -2.17 6.17 9.39
CA LEU A 13 -1.03 6.02 8.48
C LEU A 13 -1.46 6.16 7.01
N LEU A 14 -2.68 5.74 6.68
CA LEU A 14 -3.27 5.91 5.36
C LEU A 14 -3.74 7.37 5.14
N ALA A 15 -4.31 8.01 6.17
CA ALA A 15 -4.78 9.39 6.09
C ALA A 15 -3.66 10.42 5.87
N HIS A 16 -2.46 10.20 6.43
CA HIS A 16 -1.33 11.11 6.25
C HIS A 16 -0.69 11.00 4.85
N LYS A 17 -0.84 9.86 4.16
CA LYS A 17 -0.15 9.60 2.88
C LYS A 17 -0.99 9.96 1.64
N LEU A 18 -2.32 9.98 1.75
CA LEU A 18 -3.23 10.27 0.63
C LEU A 18 -4.49 11.03 1.13
N PRO A 19 -4.45 12.38 1.22
CA PRO A 19 -5.57 13.18 1.74
C PRO A 19 -6.84 13.09 0.88
N GLU A 20 -6.73 12.67 -0.38
CA GLU A 20 -7.82 12.66 -1.37
C GLU A 20 -8.64 11.36 -1.38
N THR A 21 -8.16 10.28 -0.75
CA THR A 21 -8.85 8.98 -0.76
C THR A 21 -9.51 8.70 0.57
N ARG A 22 -10.76 9.15 0.72
CA ARG A 22 -11.71 8.63 1.73
C ARG A 22 -12.10 7.18 1.42
N SER A 23 -11.15 6.25 1.41
CA SER A 23 -11.47 4.83 1.49
C SER A 23 -11.33 4.40 2.94
N THR A 24 -12.45 4.36 3.65
CA THR A 24 -12.58 3.61 4.91
C THR A 24 -12.03 2.20 4.66
N TYR A 25 -11.15 1.70 5.54
CA TYR A 25 -10.63 0.34 5.44
C TYR A 25 -11.81 -0.63 5.36
N ASN A 26 -12.01 -1.21 4.18
CA ASN A 26 -13.07 -2.16 3.90
C ASN A 26 -12.44 -3.29 3.07
N GLU A 27 -12.28 -4.45 3.69
CA GLU A 27 -11.69 -5.63 3.07
C GLU A 27 -12.47 -6.07 1.82
N SER A 28 -13.78 -5.76 1.76
CA SER A 28 -14.65 -6.07 0.63
C SER A 28 -14.45 -5.14 -0.58
N ALA A 29 -13.69 -4.05 -0.42
CA ALA A 29 -13.43 -3.11 -1.51
C ALA A 29 -12.39 -3.66 -2.50
N VAL A 30 -11.48 -4.55 -2.08
CA VAL A 30 -10.46 -5.10 -2.97
C VAL A 30 -11.10 -6.12 -3.92
N LYS A 31 -11.09 -5.84 -5.22
CA LYS A 31 -11.59 -6.76 -6.25
C LYS A 31 -10.54 -7.78 -6.64
N THR A 32 -9.31 -7.34 -6.85
CA THR A 32 -8.22 -8.18 -7.36
C THR A 32 -6.88 -7.58 -6.94
N ILE A 33 -5.96 -8.45 -6.51
CA ILE A 33 -4.55 -8.11 -6.29
C ILE A 33 -3.73 -8.96 -7.25
N SER A 34 -2.85 -8.33 -8.01
CA SER A 34 -1.91 -9.00 -8.89
C SER A 34 -0.51 -8.45 -8.64
N GLY A 35 0.46 -9.34 -8.49
CA GLY A 35 1.85 -8.96 -8.23
C GLY A 35 2.83 -9.96 -8.83
N ARG A 36 3.97 -9.45 -9.29
CA ARG A 36 5.10 -10.23 -9.78
C ARG A 36 6.31 -9.97 -8.91
N PHE A 37 6.88 -11.05 -8.37
CA PHE A 37 8.18 -11.02 -7.71
C PHE A 37 9.28 -10.88 -8.75
N LEU A 38 10.05 -9.81 -8.64
CA LEU A 38 11.11 -9.45 -9.58
C LEU A 38 12.49 -9.85 -9.05
N ALA A 39 12.67 -9.86 -7.73
CA ALA A 39 13.93 -10.19 -7.08
C ALA A 39 13.72 -10.60 -5.62
N THR A 40 14.72 -11.30 -5.07
CA THR A 40 14.75 -11.71 -3.66
C THR A 40 14.92 -10.51 -2.72
N VAL A 41 14.27 -10.62 -1.57
CA VAL A 41 14.41 -9.73 -0.40
C VAL A 41 15.09 -10.52 0.71
N PHE A 42 16.05 -9.90 1.38
CA PHE A 42 16.72 -10.48 2.54
C PHE A 42 16.04 -10.03 3.84
N PRO A 43 16.02 -10.88 4.89
CA PRO A 43 15.50 -10.47 6.20
C PRO A 43 16.22 -9.22 6.73
N GLY A 44 15.44 -8.27 7.25
CA GLY A 44 15.96 -7.00 7.78
C GLY A 44 16.08 -5.87 6.75
N GLU A 45 15.87 -6.13 5.45
CA GLU A 45 15.81 -5.07 4.44
C GLU A 45 14.53 -4.23 4.56
N THR A 46 14.65 -2.93 4.25
CA THR A 46 13.51 -2.00 4.29
C THR A 46 12.82 -1.93 2.94
N LEU A 47 11.51 -2.18 2.93
CA LEU A 47 10.68 -2.07 1.73
C LEU A 47 10.02 -0.69 1.62
N ILE A 48 10.21 -0.05 0.48
CA ILE A 48 9.52 1.19 0.09
C ILE A 48 8.47 0.82 -0.95
N THR A 49 7.19 1.00 -0.59
CA THR A 49 6.07 0.81 -1.51
C THR A 49 5.59 2.15 -2.05
N GLU A 50 5.75 2.29 -3.36
CA GLU A 50 5.24 3.39 -4.17
C GLU A 50 3.92 2.96 -4.81
N MET A 51 2.93 3.86 -4.81
CA MET A 51 1.60 3.58 -5.34
C MET A 51 1.13 4.77 -6.17
N TRP A 52 0.49 4.47 -7.29
CA TRP A 52 -0.07 5.47 -8.21
C TRP A 52 -1.49 5.08 -8.58
N LEU A 53 -2.40 6.04 -8.52
CA LEU A 53 -3.78 5.84 -8.95
C LEU A 53 -3.89 6.03 -10.46
N GLN A 54 -4.45 5.04 -11.16
CA GLN A 54 -4.79 5.07 -12.57
C GLN A 54 -6.26 4.66 -12.75
N GLY A 55 -7.16 5.64 -12.70
CA GLY A 55 -8.60 5.40 -12.77
C GLY A 55 -9.09 4.55 -11.59
N LEU A 56 -9.59 3.34 -11.88
CA LEU A 56 -10.07 2.37 -10.88
C LEU A 56 -8.99 1.41 -10.36
N ARG A 57 -7.75 1.59 -10.83
CA ARG A 57 -6.63 0.68 -10.56
C ARG A 57 -5.52 1.43 -9.83
N VAL A 58 -5.06 0.86 -8.72
CA VAL A 58 -3.86 1.33 -8.01
C VAL A 58 -2.68 0.49 -8.50
N ILE A 59 -1.74 1.10 -9.20
CA ILE A 59 -0.47 0.47 -9.55
C ILE A 59 0.48 0.62 -8.38
N TYR A 60 1.20 -0.45 -8.04
CA TYR A 60 2.18 -0.40 -6.98
C TYR A 60 3.52 -1.02 -7.38
N GLN A 61 4.59 -0.48 -6.83
CA GLN A 61 5.94 -1.03 -6.93
C GLN A 61 6.60 -0.97 -5.56
N THR A 62 7.26 -2.06 -5.18
CA THR A 62 8.05 -2.14 -3.96
C THR A 62 9.52 -2.25 -4.30
N LYS A 63 10.33 -1.40 -3.67
CA LYS A 63 11.79 -1.38 -3.79
C LYS A 63 12.42 -1.66 -2.44
N VAL A 64 13.59 -2.29 -2.45
CA VAL A 64 14.46 -2.36 -1.27
C VAL A 64 15.23 -1.06 -1.17
N LYS A 65 15.12 -0.37 -0.03
CA LYS A 65 15.75 0.93 0.22
C LYS A 65 17.27 0.85 0.13
N GLU A 66 17.85 -0.17 0.72
CA GLU A 66 19.30 -0.34 0.88
C GLU A 66 20.00 -0.56 -0.47
N ARG A 67 19.32 -1.24 -1.40
CA ARG A 67 19.87 -1.61 -2.73
C ARG A 67 19.27 -0.82 -3.88
N ASN A 68 18.29 0.03 -3.60
CA ASN A 68 17.48 0.74 -4.60
C ASN A 68 16.99 -0.19 -5.74
N LYS A 69 16.55 -1.40 -5.38
CA LYS A 69 16.16 -2.44 -6.34
C LYS A 69 14.68 -2.76 -6.22
N ALA A 70 13.96 -2.76 -7.34
CA ALA A 70 12.58 -3.20 -7.39
C ALA A 70 12.49 -4.72 -7.14
N VAL A 71 11.63 -5.12 -6.21
CA VAL A 71 11.45 -6.52 -5.77
C VAL A 71 10.05 -7.04 -6.03
N LEU A 72 9.05 -6.16 -6.05
CA LEU A 72 7.66 -6.48 -6.33
C LEU A 72 7.07 -5.39 -7.22
N SER A 73 6.26 -5.78 -8.19
CA SER A 73 5.47 -4.85 -8.98
C SER A 73 4.12 -5.46 -9.29
N GLY A 74 3.07 -4.66 -9.28
CA GLY A 74 1.72 -5.16 -9.42
C GLY A 74 0.67 -4.07 -9.51
N TYR A 75 -0.57 -4.51 -9.43
CA TYR A 75 -1.72 -3.62 -9.35
C TYR A 75 -2.81 -4.20 -8.45
N VAL A 76 -3.65 -3.30 -7.95
CA VAL A 76 -4.85 -3.61 -7.19
C VAL A 76 -6.03 -2.93 -7.85
N ASP A 77 -7.07 -3.70 -8.16
CA ASP A 77 -8.37 -3.17 -8.59
C ASP A 77 -9.27 -3.01 -7.36
N ILE A 78 -9.81 -1.81 -7.15
CA ILE A 78 -10.67 -1.50 -5.99
C ILE A 78 -12.08 -1.16 -6.49
N ARG A 79 -13.09 -1.75 -5.86
CA ARG A 79 -14.51 -1.49 -6.11
C ARG A 79 -14.88 -0.11 -5.58
N GLY A 80 -15.61 0.67 -6.36
CA GLY A 80 -16.16 1.94 -5.89
C GLY A 80 -15.13 3.06 -5.74
N LEU A 81 -13.91 2.91 -6.27
CA LEU A 81 -13.07 4.09 -6.54
C LEU A 81 -13.82 4.97 -7.54
N SER A 82 -14.40 6.06 -7.08
CA SER A 82 -14.85 7.11 -8.00
C SER A 82 -13.65 7.99 -8.27
N SER A 83 -13.15 8.06 -9.50
CA SER A 83 -12.23 9.15 -9.85
C SER A 83 -13.07 10.43 -9.87
N SER A 84 -13.10 11.16 -8.77
CA SER A 84 -13.60 12.52 -8.75
C SER A 84 -12.58 13.41 -9.47
N LEU A 85 -12.66 13.42 -10.80
CA LEU A 85 -12.11 14.46 -11.66
C LEU A 85 -13.29 15.15 -12.35
#